data_AF-A0A1S1NK98-F1
#
_entry.id   AF-A0A1S1NK98-F1
#
_cell.length_a   1.000
_cell.length_b   1.000
_cell.length_c   1.000
_cell.angle_alpha   90.00
_cell.angle_beta   90.00
_cell.angle_gamma   90.00
#
_symmetry.space_group_name_H-M   'P 1'
#
loop_
_entity.id
_entity.type
_entity.pdbx_description
1 polymer ?
#
loop_
_entity_poly.entity_id
_entity_poly.type
_entity_poly.pdbx_seq_one_letter_code
_entity_poly.pdbx_strand_id
1 'polypeptide(L)'
;MPPEEVTYRDWSQQHQRMIVMAELIRRAAENPDAALDFGCSLPAVQRLFGGPEGLLLSLEQRWVTLLAAKLDQADFEEVPAEQARVDLAAHEQGLRALLDAAARRSERVRSVERDDEWIVEVYGGQAGAALAR
;
A
#
# COMPACT_ATOMS: atom_id res chain seq x y z
N MET A 1 14.15 -14.71 -29.51
CA MET A 1 12.92 -14.02 -29.08
C MET A 1 13.38 -12.86 -28.21
N PRO A 2 13.32 -11.59 -28.64
CA PRO A 2 13.64 -10.50 -27.73
C PRO A 2 12.50 -10.36 -26.70
N PRO A 3 12.81 -9.97 -25.45
CA PRO A 3 11.79 -9.80 -24.41
C PRO A 3 10.85 -8.66 -24.81
N GLU A 4 9.56 -8.85 -24.52
CA GLU A 4 8.46 -7.95 -24.85
C GLU A 4 8.80 -6.51 -24.45
N GLU A 5 8.81 -5.62 -25.45
CA GLU A 5 9.00 -4.19 -25.28
C GLU A 5 7.89 -3.65 -24.38
N VAL A 6 8.22 -3.26 -23.15
CA VAL A 6 7.38 -2.32 -22.39
C VAL A 6 7.23 -1.08 -23.26
N THR A 7 6.06 -0.89 -23.85
CA THR A 7 5.87 0.17 -24.82
C THR A 7 5.89 1.53 -24.11
N TYR A 8 6.28 2.60 -24.80
CA TYR A 8 6.23 3.97 -24.25
C TYR A 8 4.86 4.31 -23.61
N ARG A 9 3.78 3.70 -24.12
CA ARG A 9 2.43 3.82 -23.58
C ARG A 9 2.30 3.22 -22.18
N ASP A 10 2.86 2.04 -21.94
CA ASP A 10 2.81 1.35 -20.64
C ASP A 10 3.60 2.13 -19.57
N TRP A 11 4.78 2.64 -19.93
CA TRP A 11 5.56 3.49 -19.04
C TRP A 11 4.82 4.80 -18.68
N SER A 12 4.23 5.46 -19.69
CA SER A 12 3.49 6.71 -19.47
C SER A 12 2.26 6.52 -18.58
N GLN A 13 1.54 5.39 -18.73
CA GLN A 13 0.37 5.07 -17.92
C GLN A 13 0.76 4.73 -16.49
N GLN A 14 1.83 3.94 -16.30
CA GLN A 14 2.32 3.61 -14.97
C GLN A 14 2.81 4.86 -14.22
N HIS A 15 3.52 5.76 -14.91
CA HIS A 15 3.96 7.03 -14.33
C HIS A 15 2.76 7.90 -13.92
N GLN A 16 1.72 7.98 -14.75
CA GLN A 16 0.48 8.69 -14.38
C GLN A 16 -0.23 8.08 -13.16
N ARG A 17 -0.27 6.75 -13.07
CA ARG A 17 -0.80 6.05 -11.90
C ARG A 17 -0.01 6.43 -10.64
N MET A 18 1.32 6.45 -10.72
CA MET A 18 2.17 6.86 -9.60
C MET A 18 1.92 8.30 -9.16
N ILE A 19 1.78 9.25 -10.10
CA ILE A 19 1.46 10.65 -9.78
C ILE A 19 0.14 10.75 -9.02
N VAL A 20 -0.92 10.07 -9.51
CA VAL A 20 -2.24 10.09 -8.86
C VAL A 20 -2.17 9.52 -7.45
N MET A 21 -1.49 8.38 -7.27
CA MET A 21 -1.32 7.78 -5.95
C MET A 21 -0.53 8.66 -5.00
N ALA A 22 0.59 9.24 -5.45
CA ALA A 22 1.42 10.10 -4.63
C ALA A 22 0.68 11.36 -4.17
N GLU A 23 -0.08 12.00 -5.07
CA GLU A 23 -0.89 13.17 -4.72
C GLU A 23 -2.00 12.81 -3.72
N LEU A 24 -2.61 11.64 -3.87
CA LEU A 24 -3.65 11.17 -2.96
C LEU A 24 -3.09 10.87 -1.56
N ILE A 25 -1.93 10.19 -1.48
CA ILE A 25 -1.21 9.93 -0.24
C ILE A 25 -0.84 11.25 0.45
N ARG A 26 -0.35 12.23 -0.31
CA ARG A 26 -0.01 13.56 0.21
C ARG A 26 -1.22 14.27 0.80
N ARG A 27 -2.35 14.29 0.09
CA ARG A 27 -3.61 14.86 0.60
C ARG A 27 -4.13 14.12 1.83
N ALA A 28 -3.98 12.80 1.86
CA ALA A 28 -4.46 11.98 2.97
C ALA A 28 -3.68 12.21 4.27
N ALA A 29 -2.42 12.63 4.17
CA ALA A 29 -1.64 13.06 5.34
C ALA A 29 -2.24 14.31 6.03
N GLU A 30 -2.98 15.14 5.29
CA GLU A 30 -3.68 16.31 5.84
C GLU A 30 -5.12 15.96 6.26
N ASN A 31 -5.86 15.27 5.39
CA ASN A 31 -7.23 14.83 5.67
C ASN A 31 -7.60 13.59 4.84
N PRO A 32 -7.59 12.38 5.43
CA PRO A 32 -7.80 11.14 4.69
C PRO A 32 -9.24 10.98 4.18
N ASP A 33 -10.24 11.43 4.94
CA ASP A 33 -11.64 11.33 4.52
C ASP A 33 -11.95 12.27 3.34
N ALA A 34 -11.35 13.46 3.32
CA ALA A 34 -11.46 14.39 2.19
C ALA A 34 -10.60 13.97 0.99
N ALA A 35 -9.50 13.23 1.20
CA ALA A 35 -8.72 12.66 0.11
C ALA A 35 -9.54 11.62 -0.69
N LEU A 36 -10.38 10.85 0.00
CA LEU A 36 -11.31 9.88 -0.64
C LEU A 36 -12.45 10.54 -1.42
N ASP A 37 -12.60 11.86 -1.36
CA ASP A 37 -13.45 12.61 -2.30
C ASP A 37 -12.67 12.91 -3.58
N PHE A 38 -12.93 12.09 -4.60
CA PHE A 38 -12.23 12.18 -5.88
C PHE A 38 -12.64 13.38 -6.73
N GLY A 39 -13.82 14.00 -6.49
CA GLY A 39 -14.29 15.18 -7.23
C GLY A 39 -13.94 15.18 -8.73
N CYS A 40 -13.22 16.21 -9.17
CA CYS A 40 -12.78 16.36 -10.56
C CYS A 40 -11.74 15.33 -11.04
N SER A 41 -11.10 14.59 -10.14
CA SER A 41 -10.13 13.54 -10.46
C SER A 41 -10.80 12.21 -10.86
N LEU A 42 -12.11 12.06 -10.65
CA LEU A 42 -12.84 10.81 -10.93
C LEU A 42 -12.65 10.29 -12.37
N PRO A 43 -12.67 11.12 -13.44
CA PRO A 43 -12.41 10.63 -14.80
C PRO A 43 -11.01 10.04 -14.98
N ALA A 44 -10.00 10.62 -14.33
CA ALA A 44 -8.64 10.09 -14.35
C ALA A 44 -8.54 8.78 -13.56
N VAL A 45 -9.19 8.72 -12.39
CA VAL A 45 -9.28 7.52 -11.56
C VAL A 45 -9.96 6.37 -12.32
N GLN A 46 -11.07 6.64 -13.01
CA GLN A 46 -11.77 5.66 -13.83
C GLN A 46 -10.88 5.13 -14.96
N ARG A 47 -10.23 6.02 -15.72
CA ARG A 47 -9.38 5.61 -16.85
C ARG A 47 -8.13 4.85 -16.41
N LEU A 48 -7.49 5.28 -15.32
CA LEU A 48 -6.19 4.75 -14.92
C LEU A 48 -6.30 3.52 -14.05
N PHE A 49 -7.34 3.40 -13.22
CA PHE A 49 -7.47 2.36 -12.20
C PHE A 49 -8.72 1.49 -12.35
N GLY A 50 -9.61 1.80 -13.30
CA GLY A 50 -10.90 1.13 -13.41
C GLY A 50 -11.90 1.56 -12.32
N GLY A 51 -11.62 2.67 -11.63
CA GLY A 51 -12.49 3.26 -10.62
C GLY A 51 -11.85 3.42 -9.24
N PRO A 52 -12.59 4.03 -8.29
CA PRO A 52 -12.16 4.22 -6.91
C PRO A 52 -11.63 2.94 -6.25
N GLU A 53 -12.36 1.83 -6.40
CA GLU A 53 -11.98 0.56 -5.79
C GLU A 53 -10.66 0.03 -6.35
N GLY A 54 -10.43 0.16 -7.66
CA GLY A 54 -9.17 -0.26 -8.28
C GLY A 54 -7.97 0.59 -7.84
N LEU A 55 -8.21 1.88 -7.55
CA LEU A 55 -7.19 2.75 -6.96
C LEU A 55 -6.85 2.33 -5.53
N LEU A 56 -7.88 2.06 -4.71
CA LEU A 56 -7.69 1.62 -3.32
C LEU A 56 -6.94 0.28 -3.25
N LEU A 57 -7.29 -0.68 -4.10
CA LEU A 57 -6.54 -1.94 -4.20
C LEU A 57 -5.10 -1.74 -4.66
N SER A 58 -4.84 -0.75 -5.51
CA SER A 58 -3.47 -0.42 -5.93
C SER A 58 -2.64 0.21 -4.80
N LEU A 59 -3.28 1.00 -3.93
CA LEU A 59 -2.64 1.57 -2.73
C LEU A 59 -2.36 0.49 -1.69
N GLU A 60 -3.30 -0.43 -1.50
CA GLU A 60 -3.15 -1.57 -0.61
C GLU A 60 -2.00 -2.48 -1.07
N GLN A 61 -1.95 -2.80 -2.38
CA GLN A 61 -0.83 -3.55 -2.95
C GLN A 61 0.52 -2.86 -2.71
N ARG A 62 0.56 -1.52 -2.77
CA ARG A 62 1.77 -0.75 -2.46
C ARG A 62 2.15 -0.91 -0.98
N TRP A 63 1.19 -0.80 -0.06
CA TRP A 63 1.42 -1.02 1.37
C TRP A 63 1.99 -2.40 1.64
N VAL A 64 1.34 -3.46 1.15
CA VAL A 64 1.80 -4.85 1.28
C VAL A 64 3.22 -5.03 0.75
N THR A 65 3.54 -4.43 -0.40
CA THR A 65 4.89 -4.50 -0.99
C THR A 65 5.94 -3.84 -0.10
N LEU A 66 5.64 -2.65 0.45
CA LEU A 66 6.54 -1.93 1.35
C LEU A 66 6.71 -2.69 2.68
N LEU A 67 5.62 -3.25 3.20
CA LEU A 67 5.62 -4.02 4.43
C LEU A 67 6.46 -5.29 4.29
N ALA A 68 6.26 -6.07 3.22
CA ALA A 68 7.06 -7.27 2.98
C ALA A 68 8.57 -6.94 2.92
N ALA A 69 8.95 -5.88 2.21
CA ALA A 69 10.34 -5.43 2.15
C ALA A 69 10.87 -4.97 3.51
N LYS A 70 10.04 -4.27 4.30
CA LYS A 70 10.43 -3.80 5.64
C LYS A 70 10.59 -4.95 6.64
N LEU A 71 9.74 -5.97 6.54
CA LEU A 71 9.80 -7.17 7.38
C LEU A 71 11.02 -8.04 7.03
N ASP A 72 11.36 -8.16 5.75
CA ASP A 72 12.59 -8.82 5.30
C ASP A 72 13.84 -8.12 5.85
N GLN A 73 13.87 -6.79 5.80
CA GLN A 73 14.94 -6.01 6.43
C GLN A 73 14.97 -6.19 7.96
N ALA A 74 13.80 -6.20 8.61
CA ALA A 74 13.71 -6.34 10.07
C ALA A 74 14.21 -7.71 10.55
N ASP A 75 13.96 -8.78 9.80
CA ASP A 75 14.51 -10.12 10.07
C ASP A 75 16.04 -10.11 10.06
N PHE A 76 16.65 -9.43 9.08
CA PHE A 76 18.11 -9.27 9.00
C PHE A 76 18.69 -8.40 10.13
N GLU A 77 17.96 -7.38 10.56
CA GLU A 77 18.38 -6.43 11.61
C GLU A 77 17.99 -6.86 13.03
N GLU A 78 17.37 -8.05 13.19
CA GLU A 78 16.83 -8.56 14.45
C GLU A 78 15.81 -7.62 15.12
N VAL A 79 15.07 -6.85 14.33
CA VAL A 79 14.01 -5.95 14.79
C VAL A 79 12.68 -6.71 14.84
N PRO A 80 11.88 -6.58 15.93
CA PRO A 80 10.56 -7.20 15.99
C PRO A 80 9.65 -6.76 14.85
N ALA A 81 8.96 -7.71 14.20
CA ALA A 81 8.06 -7.46 13.07
C ALA A 81 7.02 -6.37 13.35
N GLU A 82 6.44 -6.37 14.55
CA GLU A 82 5.46 -5.34 14.94
C GLU A 82 6.09 -3.95 15.05
N GLN A 83 7.32 -3.84 15.57
CA GLN A 83 8.03 -2.56 15.60
C GLN A 83 8.32 -2.07 14.19
N ALA A 84 8.76 -2.97 13.29
CA ALA A 84 9.02 -2.64 11.90
C ALA A 84 7.76 -2.16 11.15
N ARG A 85 6.59 -2.77 11.44
CA ARG A 85 5.29 -2.33 10.94
C ARG A 85 4.91 -0.94 11.45
N VAL A 86 5.07 -0.69 12.75
CA VAL A 86 4.80 0.63 13.37
C VAL A 86 5.69 1.71 12.77
N ASP A 87 6.99 1.42 12.60
CA ASP A 87 7.94 2.36 12.00
C ASP A 87 7.57 2.67 10.54
N LEU A 88 7.17 1.65 9.77
CA LEU A 88 6.70 1.85 8.40
C LEU A 88 5.42 2.69 8.37
N ALA A 89 4.45 2.41 9.24
CA ALA A 89 3.21 3.18 9.31
C ALA A 89 3.47 4.65 9.66
N ALA A 90 4.44 4.92 10.55
CA ALA A 90 4.85 6.28 10.88
C ALA A 90 5.56 6.97 9.70
N HIS A 91 6.39 6.25 8.95
CA HIS A 91 7.06 6.78 7.76
C HIS A 91 6.07 7.08 6.62
N GLU A 92 5.13 6.17 6.39
CA GLU A 92 4.13 6.22 5.32
C GLU A 92 2.75 6.67 5.87
N GLN A 93 2.74 7.66 6.77
CA GLN A 93 1.54 8.08 7.52
C GLN A 93 0.33 8.40 6.62
N GLY A 94 0.56 9.05 5.47
CA GLY A 94 -0.51 9.41 4.54
C GLY A 94 -1.12 8.19 3.85
N LEU A 95 -0.30 7.19 3.52
CA LEU A 95 -0.77 5.95 2.94
C LEU A 95 -1.56 5.14 3.97
N ARG A 96 -1.03 4.99 5.19
CA ARG A 96 -1.71 4.27 6.27
C ARG A 96 -3.06 4.92 6.60
N ALA A 97 -3.08 6.24 6.82
CA ALA A 97 -4.32 6.96 7.13
C ALA A 97 -5.38 6.85 6.02
N LEU A 98 -4.95 6.82 4.75
CA LEU A 98 -5.85 6.65 3.61
C LEU A 98 -6.48 5.25 3.58
N LEU A 99 -5.68 4.20 3.83
CA LEU A 99 -6.15 2.82 3.86
C LEU A 99 -7.12 2.60 5.03
N ASP A 100 -6.78 3.13 6.22
CA ASP A 100 -7.68 3.09 7.38
C ASP A 100 -9.03 3.77 7.10
N ALA A 101 -9.01 4.91 6.40
CA ALA A 101 -10.23 5.61 6.02
C ALA A 101 -11.04 4.86 4.95
N ALA A 102 -10.35 4.23 3.99
CA ALA A 102 -10.97 3.44 2.95
C ALA A 102 -11.60 2.16 3.52
N ALA A 103 -10.95 1.50 4.47
CA ALA A 103 -11.45 0.32 5.16
C ALA A 103 -12.74 0.61 5.95
N ARG A 104 -12.84 1.77 6.61
CA ARG A 104 -14.11 2.18 7.24
C ARG A 104 -15.28 2.28 6.25
N ARG A 105 -15.00 2.48 4.95
CA ARG A 105 -16.01 2.70 3.90
C ARG A 105 -16.21 1.51 2.97
N SER A 106 -15.30 0.54 2.93
CA SER A 106 -15.27 -0.55 1.95
C SER A 106 -14.97 -1.91 2.58
N GLU A 107 -15.85 -2.89 2.34
CA GLU A 107 -15.67 -4.28 2.77
C GLU A 107 -14.49 -4.98 2.10
N ARG A 108 -14.25 -4.69 0.81
CA ARG A 108 -13.11 -5.29 0.09
C ARG A 108 -11.79 -4.82 0.68
N VAL A 109 -11.65 -3.52 0.96
CA VAL A 109 -10.42 -2.98 1.54
C VAL A 109 -10.19 -3.57 2.94
N ARG A 110 -11.23 -3.67 3.78
CA ARG A 110 -11.16 -4.38 5.08
C ARG A 110 -10.73 -5.84 4.96
N SER A 111 -11.09 -6.51 3.87
CA SER A 111 -10.66 -7.89 3.68
C SER A 111 -9.17 -7.99 3.45
N VAL A 112 -8.56 -7.00 2.79
CA VAL A 112 -7.13 -7.01 2.47
C VAL A 112 -6.28 -6.51 3.64
N GLU A 113 -6.78 -5.58 4.47
CA GLU A 113 -6.08 -5.22 5.72
C GLU A 113 -5.87 -6.42 6.66
N ARG A 114 -6.79 -7.39 6.62
CA ARG A 114 -6.61 -8.65 7.36
C ARG A 114 -5.47 -9.51 6.77
N ASP A 115 -5.19 -9.38 5.48
CA ASP A 115 -4.04 -10.03 4.85
C ASP A 115 -2.72 -9.36 5.27
N ASP A 116 -2.70 -8.04 5.54
CA ASP A 116 -1.56 -7.34 6.18
C ASP A 116 -1.27 -7.93 7.57
N GLU A 117 -2.29 -8.06 8.43
CA GLU A 117 -2.12 -8.70 9.75
C GLU A 117 -1.55 -10.13 9.65
N TRP A 118 -2.02 -10.91 8.67
CA TRP A 118 -1.49 -12.24 8.40
C TRP A 118 -0.03 -12.23 7.96
N ILE A 119 0.38 -11.29 7.11
CA ILE A 119 1.79 -11.15 6.69
C ILE A 119 2.68 -10.88 7.91
N VAL A 120 2.27 -9.97 8.81
CA VAL A 120 3.03 -9.67 10.03
C VAL A 120 3.11 -10.90 10.94
N GLU A 121 2.04 -11.68 11.07
CA GLU A 121 2.03 -12.93 11.84
C GLU A 121 3.02 -13.97 11.27
N VAL A 122 3.04 -14.17 9.95
CA VAL A 122 3.95 -15.12 9.29
C VAL A 122 5.42 -14.73 9.53
N TYR A 123 5.78 -13.47 9.31
CA TYR A 123 7.15 -13.00 9.52
C TYR A 123 7.51 -12.92 11.02
N GLY A 124 6.57 -12.53 11.88
CA GLY A 124 6.75 -12.51 13.33
C GLY A 124 6.91 -13.90 13.94
N GLY A 125 6.23 -14.91 13.38
CA GLY A 125 6.38 -16.32 13.75
C GLY A 125 7.76 -16.88 13.39
N GLN A 126 8.39 -16.39 12.32
CA GLN A 126 9.75 -16.76 11.93
C GLN A 126 10.80 -16.19 12.88
N ALA A 127 10.68 -14.92 13.29
CA ALA A 127 11.57 -14.31 14.29
C ALA A 127 11.41 -14.95 15.69
N GLY A 128 10.18 -15.32 16.08
CA GLY A 128 9.91 -16.04 17.33
C GLY A 128 10.52 -17.46 17.36
N ALA A 129 10.63 -18.12 16.22
CA ALA A 129 11.29 -19.43 16.09
C ALA A 129 12.83 -19.34 16.09
N ALA A 130 13.40 -18.21 15.65
CA ALA A 130 14.85 -17.98 15.65
C ALA A 130 15.40 -17.69 17.06
N LEU A 131 14.64 -16.99 17.91
CA LEU A 131 15.01 -16.69 19.30
C LEU A 131 14.82 -17.87 20.28
N ALA A 132 14.20 -18.97 19.85
CA ALA A 132 13.95 -20.17 20.65
C ALA A 132 14.98 -21.30 20.41
N ARG A 133 16.08 -21.04 19.69
CA ARG A 133 17.21 -21.95 19.47
C ARG A 133 18.49 -21.43 20.11
#